data_AF-A0A2S8G153-F1
#
_entry.id   AF-A0A2S8G153-F1
#
_cell.length_a   1.000
_cell.length_b   1.000
_cell.length_c   1.000
_cell.angle_alpha   90.00
_cell.angle_beta   90.00
_cell.angle_gamma   90.00
#
_symmetry.space_group_name_H-M   'P 1'
#
loop_
_entity.id
_entity.type
_entity.pdbx_description
1 polymer ?
#
loop_
_entity_poly.entity_id
_entity_poly.type
_entity_poly.pdbx_seq_one_letter_code
_entity_poly.pdbx_strand_id
1 'polypeptide(L)'
;MALIDWTILIPVGVLLIATICDLRTREIPDTLSLVLIGWGLLAKLLGWITLPWLALGLGVVLGLATTLPFFWAGGLGGGDVKLIVALGLVIGPVGLTITLFGMALAGGGLALLAFARGQKDYAYVPAILAGLLLCILCEVYIGKNLV
;
A
#
# COMPACT_ATOMS: atom_id res chain seq x y z
N MET A 1 -14.10 15.91 11.04
CA MET A 1 -13.33 15.80 12.31
C MET A 1 -12.39 14.63 12.13
N ALA A 2 -11.14 14.91 11.75
CA ALA A 2 -10.16 13.90 11.37
C ALA A 2 -9.61 13.22 12.63
N LEU A 3 -10.20 12.09 12.99
CA LEU A 3 -9.70 11.20 14.03
C LEU A 3 -9.72 9.81 13.41
N ILE A 4 -8.56 9.38 12.91
CA ILE A 4 -8.20 7.99 12.56
C ILE A 4 -9.44 7.12 12.31
N ASP A 5 -10.00 7.24 11.12
CA ASP A 5 -11.22 6.55 10.78
C ASP A 5 -10.93 5.04 10.65
N TRP A 6 -11.87 4.18 11.05
CA TRP A 6 -11.64 2.73 11.09
C TRP A 6 -11.27 2.16 9.71
N THR A 7 -11.67 2.86 8.64
CA THR A 7 -11.29 2.62 7.24
C THR A 7 -9.79 2.52 7.03
N ILE A 8 -8.99 3.26 7.80
CA ILE A 8 -7.53 3.37 7.66
C ILE A 8 -6.79 2.46 8.65
N LEU A 9 -7.37 2.21 9.83
CA LEU A 9 -6.75 1.36 10.86
C LEU A 9 -6.47 -0.06 10.37
N ILE A 10 -7.40 -0.65 9.63
CA ILE A 10 -7.26 -2.02 9.12
C ILE A 10 -6.15 -2.11 8.06
N PRO A 11 -6.10 -1.25 7.03
CA PRO A 11 -4.98 -1.23 6.10
C PRO A 11 -3.61 -1.07 6.76
N VAL A 12 -3.49 -0.18 7.75
CA VAL A 12 -2.25 0.00 8.53
C VAL A 12 -1.91 -1.27 9.29
N GLY A 13 -2.87 -1.89 9.98
CA GLY A 13 -2.68 -3.15 10.70
C GLY A 13 -2.23 -4.29 9.79
N VAL A 14 -2.86 -4.43 8.62
CA VAL A 14 -2.49 -5.43 7.61
C VAL A 14 -1.06 -5.19 7.11
N LEU A 15 -0.70 -3.94 6.79
CA LEU A 15 0.66 -3.62 6.35
C LEU A 15 1.71 -3.80 7.45
N LEU A 16 1.38 -3.59 8.72
CA LEU A 16 2.26 -3.91 9.83
C LEU A 16 2.51 -5.41 9.93
N ILE A 17 1.47 -6.24 9.83
CA ILE A 17 1.61 -7.70 9.82
C ILE A 17 2.41 -8.14 8.59
N ALA A 18 2.10 -7.60 7.41
CA ALA A 18 2.83 -7.86 6.18
C ALA A 18 4.31 -7.48 6.31
N THR A 19 4.61 -6.37 6.99
CA THR A 19 6.00 -5.92 7.27
C THR A 19 6.72 -6.93 8.15
N ILE A 20 6.07 -7.44 9.19
CA ILE A 20 6.66 -8.45 10.09
C ILE A 20 6.91 -9.76 9.33
N CYS A 21 5.97 -10.19 8.49
CA CYS A 21 6.14 -11.37 7.63
C CYS A 21 7.28 -11.17 6.62
N ASP A 22 7.29 -10.05 5.88
CA ASP A 22 8.33 -9.72 4.91
C ASP A 22 9.73 -9.69 5.54
N LEU A 23 9.87 -9.11 6.75
CA LEU A 23 11.13 -9.09 7.48
C LEU A 23 11.58 -10.46 8.03
N ARG A 24 10.64 -11.34 8.39
CA ARG A 24 10.96 -12.67 8.98
C ARG A 24 11.14 -13.76 7.94
N THR A 25 10.22 -13.85 6.99
CA THR A 25 10.10 -14.98 6.07
C THR A 25 10.30 -14.60 4.61
N ARG A 26 10.48 -13.29 4.30
CA ARG A 26 10.58 -12.79 2.90
C ARG A 26 9.41 -13.19 2.01
N GLU A 27 8.31 -13.55 2.64
CA GLU A 27 7.12 -14.05 1.96
C GLU A 27 5.90 -13.41 2.62
N ILE A 28 5.03 -12.88 1.78
CA ILE A 28 3.83 -12.16 2.18
C ILE A 28 2.65 -13.11 1.97
N PRO A 29 1.90 -13.45 3.03
CA PRO A 29 0.75 -14.32 2.90
C PRO A 29 -0.33 -13.68 2.01
N ASP A 30 -0.80 -14.43 1.01
CA ASP A 30 -1.90 -14.03 0.13
C ASP A 30 -3.18 -13.65 0.89
N THR A 31 -3.37 -14.21 2.08
CA THR A 31 -4.48 -13.90 2.98
C THR A 31 -4.52 -12.42 3.36
N LEU A 32 -3.38 -11.74 3.46
CA LEU A 32 -3.34 -10.31 3.82
C LEU A 32 -3.92 -9.44 2.71
N SER A 33 -3.61 -9.75 1.45
CA SER A 33 -4.21 -9.07 0.29
C SER A 33 -5.72 -9.33 0.21
N LEU A 34 -6.16 -10.56 0.50
CA LEU A 34 -7.60 -10.89 0.55
C LEU A 34 -8.34 -10.16 1.68
N VAL A 35 -7.72 -10.02 2.85
CA VAL A 35 -8.28 -9.25 3.98
C VAL A 35 -8.46 -7.78 3.59
N LEU A 36 -7.47 -7.17 2.90
CA LEU A 36 -7.57 -5.80 2.39
C LEU A 36 -8.70 -5.64 1.38
N ILE A 37 -8.83 -6.56 0.42
CA ILE A 37 -9.91 -6.52 -0.58
C ILE A 37 -11.27 -6.65 0.10
N GLY A 38 -11.43 -7.64 0.98
CA GLY A 38 -12.67 -7.87 1.73
C GLY A 38 -13.05 -6.67 2.58
N TRP A 39 -12.07 -6.08 3.27
CA TRP A 39 -12.28 -4.84 4.03
C TRP A 39 -12.70 -3.67 3.15
N GLY A 40 -12.00 -3.42 2.04
CA GLY A 40 -12.32 -2.32 1.13
C GLY A 40 -13.74 -2.42 0.56
N LEU A 41 -14.16 -3.63 0.15
CA LEU A 41 -15.51 -3.87 -0.33
C LEU A 41 -16.56 -3.66 0.78
N LEU A 42 -16.33 -4.22 1.97
CA LEU A 42 -17.25 -4.05 3.11
C LEU A 42 -17.36 -2.57 3.52
N ALA A 43 -16.23 -1.88 3.66
CA ALA A 43 -16.20 -0.46 3.99
C ALA A 43 -16.90 0.39 2.94
N LYS A 44 -16.80 0.02 1.65
CA LYS A 44 -17.55 0.69 0.58
C LYS A 44 -19.05 0.43 0.65
N LEU A 45 -19.47 -0.81 0.90
CA LEU A 45 -20.88 -1.19 1.01
C LEU A 45 -21.56 -0.56 2.23
N LEU A 46 -20.82 -0.40 3.33
CA LEU A 46 -21.28 0.27 4.55
C LEU A 46 -21.24 1.81 4.45
N GLY A 47 -20.78 2.35 3.31
CA GLY A 47 -20.72 3.79 3.06
C GLY A 47 -19.59 4.52 3.77
N TRP A 48 -18.64 3.81 4.38
CA TRP A 48 -17.48 4.40 5.05
C TRP A 48 -16.45 4.94 4.04
N ILE A 49 -16.31 4.26 2.90
CA ILE A 49 -15.53 4.77 1.76
C ILE A 49 -16.44 5.60 0.86
N THR A 50 -16.19 6.90 0.82
CA THR A 50 -17.02 7.85 0.06
C THR A 50 -16.66 7.91 -1.43
N LEU A 51 -15.45 7.49 -1.79
CA LEU A 51 -14.98 7.39 -3.18
C LEU A 51 -15.96 6.59 -4.07
N PRO A 52 -16.22 7.03 -5.31
CA PRO A 52 -17.08 6.30 -6.23
C PRO A 52 -16.44 4.97 -6.64
N TRP A 53 -17.26 3.97 -7.00
CA TRP A 53 -16.76 2.66 -7.47
C TRP A 53 -15.77 2.77 -8.62
N LEU A 54 -15.99 3.73 -9.53
CA LEU A 54 -15.06 4.02 -10.63
C LEU A 54 -13.66 4.42 -10.11
N ALA A 55 -13.59 5.26 -9.07
CA ALA A 55 -12.31 5.65 -8.49
C ALA A 55 -11.60 4.43 -7.86
N LEU A 56 -12.31 3.60 -7.10
CA LEU A 56 -11.72 2.38 -6.51
C LEU A 56 -11.20 1.43 -7.60
N GLY A 57 -11.96 1.25 -8.69
CA GLY A 57 -11.52 0.49 -9.86
C GLY A 57 -10.28 1.09 -10.52
N LEU A 58 -10.20 2.41 -10.65
CA LEU A 58 -9.01 3.09 -11.15
C LEU A 58 -7.79 2.90 -10.22
N GLY A 59 -7.99 2.86 -8.91
CA GLY A 59 -6.95 2.53 -7.94
C GLY A 59 -6.38 1.13 -8.16
N VAL A 60 -7.25 0.13 -8.35
CA VAL A 60 -6.84 -1.26 -8.69
C VAL A 60 -6.05 -1.30 -10.00
N VAL A 61 -6.56 -0.66 -11.05
CA VAL A 61 -5.90 -0.60 -12.36
C VAL A 61 -4.55 0.11 -12.26
N LEU A 62 -4.45 1.20 -11.51
CA LEU A 62 -3.20 1.92 -11.29
C LEU A 62 -2.19 1.07 -10.52
N GLY A 63 -2.62 0.34 -9.49
CA GLY A 63 -1.78 -0.61 -8.76
C GLY A 63 -1.22 -1.70 -9.67
N LEU A 64 -2.07 -2.29 -10.52
CA LEU A 64 -1.63 -3.30 -11.50
C LEU A 64 -0.68 -2.69 -12.54
N ALA A 65 -1.07 -1.59 -13.18
CA ALA A 65 -0.30 -0.95 -14.23
C ALA A 65 1.08 -0.51 -13.76
N THR A 66 1.19 -0.06 -12.51
CA THR A 66 2.47 0.37 -11.93
C THR A 66 3.33 -0.81 -11.49
N THR A 67 2.77 -1.88 -10.92
CA THR A 67 3.57 -2.99 -10.34
C THR A 67 3.89 -4.13 -11.31
N LEU A 68 3.03 -4.39 -12.30
CA LEU A 68 3.20 -5.49 -13.25
C LEU A 68 4.52 -5.41 -14.05
N PRO A 69 4.96 -4.22 -14.53
CA PRO A 69 6.26 -4.10 -15.21
C PRO A 69 7.44 -4.48 -14.30
N PHE A 70 7.40 -4.11 -13.02
CA PHE A 70 8.46 -4.44 -12.06
C PHE A 70 8.45 -5.92 -11.67
N PHE A 71 7.28 -6.53 -11.59
CA PHE A 71 7.14 -7.96 -11.38
C PHE A 71 7.78 -8.76 -12.52
N TRP A 72 7.50 -8.38 -13.78
CA TRP A 72 8.13 -9.03 -14.93
C TRP A 72 9.63 -8.78 -15.04
N ALA A 73 10.12 -7.62 -14.59
CA ALA A 73 11.54 -7.34 -14.49
C ALA A 73 12.23 -8.08 -13.33
N GLY A 74 11.49 -8.83 -12.50
CA GLY A 74 12.01 -9.54 -11.33
C GLY A 74 12.39 -8.63 -10.15
N GLY A 75 11.98 -7.35 -10.19
CA GLY A 75 12.31 -6.36 -9.16
C GLY A 75 11.32 -6.29 -8.00
N LEU A 76 10.15 -6.92 -8.13
CA LEU A 76 9.09 -6.90 -7.12
C LEU A 76 8.47 -8.30 -6.97
N GLY A 77 8.19 -8.72 -5.73
CA GLY A 77 7.57 -10.01 -5.45
C GLY A 77 6.08 -10.04 -5.82
N GLY A 78 5.55 -11.23 -6.13
CA GLY A 78 4.12 -11.40 -6.43
C GLY A 78 3.20 -11.02 -5.26
N GLY A 79 3.69 -11.17 -4.02
CA GLY A 79 2.97 -10.73 -2.81
C GLY A 79 2.83 -9.22 -2.72
N ASP A 80 3.90 -8.47 -3.05
CA ASP A 80 3.88 -7.00 -3.04
C ASP A 80 2.89 -6.46 -4.08
N VAL A 81 2.88 -7.04 -5.28
CA VAL A 81 1.91 -6.72 -6.34
C VAL A 81 0.48 -6.86 -5.81
N LYS A 82 0.15 -8.01 -5.22
CA LYS A 82 -1.19 -8.26 -4.68
C LYS A 82 -1.57 -7.28 -3.57
N LEU A 83 -0.64 -6.95 -2.66
CA LEU A 83 -0.85 -5.96 -1.62
C LEU A 83 -1.12 -4.56 -2.16
N ILE A 84 -0.30 -4.08 -3.10
CA ILE A 84 -0.44 -2.74 -3.69
C ILE A 84 -1.76 -2.61 -4.45
N VAL A 85 -2.14 -3.65 -5.20
CA VAL A 85 -3.42 -3.71 -5.92
C VAL A 85 -4.60 -3.70 -4.95
N ALA A 86 -4.52 -4.49 -3.86
CA ALA A 86 -5.53 -4.51 -2.82
C ALA A 86 -5.66 -3.16 -2.11
N LEU A 87 -4.53 -2.49 -1.84
CA LEU A 87 -4.50 -1.12 -1.29
C LEU A 87 -5.20 -0.13 -2.22
N GLY A 88 -4.98 -0.21 -3.53
CA GLY A 88 -5.66 0.63 -4.52
C GLY A 88 -7.18 0.58 -4.47
N LEU A 89 -7.75 -0.57 -4.11
CA LEU A 89 -9.20 -0.72 -3.91
C LEU A 89 -9.71 0.01 -2.65
N VAL A 90 -8.85 0.28 -1.68
CA VAL A 90 -9.21 0.93 -0.42
C VAL A 90 -9.00 2.44 -0.51
N ILE A 91 -7.82 2.87 -0.97
CA ILE A 91 -7.40 4.29 -0.92
C ILE A 91 -7.61 5.04 -2.24
N GLY A 92 -8.08 4.35 -3.28
CA GLY A 92 -8.29 4.93 -4.61
C GLY A 92 -6.99 5.35 -5.31
N PRO A 93 -7.09 6.01 -6.47
CA PRO A 93 -5.94 6.26 -7.34
C PRO A 93 -5.06 7.40 -6.80
N VAL A 94 -5.66 8.41 -6.17
CA VAL A 94 -4.93 9.55 -5.59
C VAL A 94 -4.11 9.08 -4.38
N GLY A 95 -4.75 8.41 -3.42
CA GLY A 95 -4.06 7.88 -2.25
C GLY A 95 -2.98 6.85 -2.62
N LEU A 96 -3.26 6.01 -3.61
CA LEU A 96 -2.29 5.04 -4.11
C LEU A 96 -1.08 5.72 -4.78
N THR A 97 -1.28 6.80 -5.53
CA THR A 97 -0.17 7.54 -6.14
C THR A 97 0.76 8.14 -5.09
N ILE A 98 0.20 8.73 -4.03
CA ILE A 98 0.99 9.27 -2.91
C ILE A 98 1.74 8.13 -2.19
N THR A 99 1.06 7.01 -1.97
CA THR A 99 1.65 5.81 -1.35
C THR A 99 2.80 5.25 -2.16
N LEU A 100 2.63 5.10 -3.48
CA LEU A 100 3.68 4.62 -4.39
C LEU A 100 4.85 5.59 -4.46
N PHE A 101 4.60 6.90 -4.44
CA PHE A 101 5.66 7.90 -4.42
C PHE A 101 6.47 7.82 -3.10
N GLY A 102 5.79 7.75 -1.96
CA GLY A 102 6.45 7.55 -0.66
C GLY A 102 7.21 6.24 -0.58
N MET A 103 6.65 5.16 -1.12
CA MET A 103 7.32 3.86 -1.26
C MET A 103 8.57 3.97 -2.12
N ALA A 104 8.54 4.69 -3.25
CA ALA A 104 9.69 4.86 -4.12
C ALA A 104 10.82 5.62 -3.42
N LEU A 105 10.51 6.68 -2.65
CA LEU A 105 11.49 7.42 -1.86
C LEU A 105 12.10 6.57 -0.74
N ALA A 106 11.25 5.88 0.04
CA ALA A 106 11.70 5.02 1.12
C ALA A 106 12.51 3.83 0.59
N GLY A 107 12.03 3.18 -0.47
CA GLY A 107 12.70 2.07 -1.15
C GLY A 107 14.02 2.48 -1.77
N GLY A 108 14.10 3.65 -2.41
CA GLY A 108 15.35 4.21 -2.93
C GLY A 108 16.37 4.50 -1.82
N GLY A 109 15.92 5.06 -0.69
CA GLY A 109 16.77 5.26 0.49
C GLY A 109 17.29 3.94 1.07
N LEU A 110 16.43 2.92 1.18
CA LEU A 110 16.82 1.58 1.60
C LEU A 110 17.83 0.97 0.61
N ALA A 111 17.63 1.13 -0.70
CA ALA A 111 18.53 0.64 -1.74
C ALA A 111 19.92 1.34 -1.74
N LEU A 112 20.00 2.61 -1.32
CA LEU A 112 21.28 3.30 -1.14
C LEU A 112 22.02 2.82 0.12
N LEU A 113 21.30 2.71 1.25
CA LEU A 113 21.85 2.16 2.50
C LEU A 113 22.33 0.72 2.30
N ALA A 114 21.58 -0.01 1.50
CA ALA A 114 21.85 -1.37 1.11
C ALA A 114 23.17 -1.54 0.38
N PHE A 115 23.32 -0.74 -0.68
CA PHE A 115 24.52 -0.66 -1.48
C PHE A 115 25.74 -0.30 -0.61
N ALA A 116 25.57 0.66 0.30
CA ALA A 116 26.62 1.05 1.25
C ALA A 116 27.00 -0.08 2.25
N ARG A 117 26.09 -1.01 2.55
CA ARG A 117 26.33 -2.14 3.48
C ARG A 117 26.67 -3.47 2.77
N GLY A 118 26.69 -3.51 1.45
CA GLY A 118 27.00 -4.72 0.66
C GLY A 118 25.96 -5.84 0.75
N GLN A 119 24.75 -5.54 1.24
CA GLN A 119 23.65 -6.52 1.37
C GLN A 119 22.75 -6.45 0.12
N LYS A 120 22.28 -7.60 -0.38
CA LYS A 120 21.56 -7.71 -1.67
C LYS A 120 20.02 -7.71 -1.59
N ASP A 121 19.42 -8.05 -0.46
CA ASP A 121 17.97 -8.29 -0.36
C ASP A 121 17.29 -7.43 0.72
N TYR A 122 16.24 -6.69 0.35
CA TYR A 122 15.48 -5.79 1.25
C TYR A 122 13.99 -6.04 1.21
N ALA A 123 13.37 -5.71 2.33
CA ALA A 123 11.94 -5.87 2.54
C ALA A 123 11.26 -4.65 1.92
N TYR A 124 10.42 -4.86 0.92
CA TYR A 124 9.72 -3.79 0.21
C TYR A 124 8.49 -3.32 0.99
N VAL A 125 7.90 -4.18 1.82
CA VAL A 125 6.69 -3.85 2.59
C VAL A 125 6.88 -2.72 3.60
N PRO A 126 7.99 -2.61 4.35
CA PRO A 126 8.26 -1.43 5.17
C PRO A 126 8.20 -0.11 4.38
N ALA A 127 8.63 -0.12 3.11
CA ALA A 127 8.55 1.06 2.24
C ALA A 127 7.10 1.34 1.81
N ILE A 128 6.31 0.30 1.52
CA ILE A 128 4.87 0.44 1.24
C ILE A 128 4.14 1.04 2.45
N LEU A 129 4.44 0.56 3.66
CA LEU A 129 3.88 1.09 4.91
C LEU A 129 4.27 2.56 5.12
N ALA A 130 5.54 2.92 4.91
CA ALA A 130 5.98 4.31 4.98
C ALA A 130 5.23 5.20 3.97
N GLY A 131 5.01 4.70 2.75
CA GLY A 131 4.20 5.38 1.75
C GLY A 131 2.75 5.60 2.19
N LEU A 132 2.12 4.59 2.79
CA LEU A 132 0.75 4.72 3.29
C LEU A 132 0.67 5.75 4.42
N LEU A 133 1.64 5.74 5.35
CA LEU A 133 1.72 6.73 6.43
C LEU A 133 1.89 8.15 5.88
N LEU A 134 2.67 8.32 4.81
CA LEU A 134 2.79 9.60 4.12
C LEU A 134 1.45 10.06 3.52
N CYS A 135 0.70 9.14 2.90
CA CYS A 135 -0.64 9.43 2.38
C CYS A 135 -1.58 9.92 3.50
N ILE A 136 -1.61 9.21 4.63
CA ILE A 136 -2.42 9.58 5.79
C ILE A 136 -2.01 10.95 6.35
N LEU A 137 -0.71 11.21 6.46
CA LEU A 137 -0.21 12.51 6.93
C LEU A 137 -0.65 13.65 6.01
N CYS A 138 -0.62 13.41 4.69
CA CYS A 138 -1.05 14.39 3.69
C CYS A 138 -2.56 14.66 3.78
N GLU A 139 -3.36 13.62 4.00
CA GLU A 139 -4.80 13.73 4.21
C GLU A 139 -5.15 14.57 5.46
N VAL A 140 -4.45 14.30 6.57
CA VAL A 140 -4.59 15.07 7.81
C VAL A 140 -4.21 16.54 7.61
N TYR A 141 -3.15 16.81 6.85
CA TYR A 141 -2.66 18.18 6.61
C TYR A 141 -3.55 18.98 5.65
N ILE A 142 -4.06 18.34 4.58
CA ILE A 142 -4.90 19.00 3.56
C ILE A 142 -6.35 19.17 4.06
N GLY A 143 -6.78 18.39 5.06
CA GLY A 143 -8.12 18.47 5.63
C GLY A 143 -9.24 18.01 4.68
N LYS A 144 -8.89 17.27 3.61
CA LYS A 144 -9.83 16.63 2.69
C LYS A 144 -9.71 15.12 2.82
N ASN A 145 -10.83 14.41 2.79
CA ASN A 145 -10.82 12.95 2.64
C ASN A 145 -10.33 12.63 1.22
N LEU A 146 -9.09 12.16 1.13
CA LEU A 146 -8.46 11.66 -0.09
C LEU A 146 -8.81 10.18 -0.31
N VAL A 147 -9.31 9.52 0.75
CA VAL A 147 -9.75 8.13 0.85
C VAL A 147 -11.27 8.06 1.08
#